data_AF-A0AB34HTC0-F1
#
_entry.id   AF-A0AB34HTC0-F1
#
_cell.length_a   1.000
_cell.length_b   1.000
_cell.length_c   1.000
_cell.angle_alpha   90.00
_cell.angle_beta   90.00
_cell.angle_gamma   90.00
#
_symmetry.space_group_name_H-M   'P 1'
#
loop_
_entity.id
_entity.type
_entity.pdbx_description
1 polymer ?
#
loop_
_entity_poly.entity_id
_entity_poly.type
_entity_poly.pdbx_seq_one_letter_code
_entity_poly.pdbx_strand_id
1 'polypeptide(L)'
;MPIECAEVFSKTAAGGIPGASLFGPKNDLEDYDVDSDFEVLMKTAHGHLYYYSVRIFPGQEPASVWVGWITSDFHQYDTGFDLDRVRTVTVTLGDEKGKVHESFAIDSLCGFGIKRSNCYMVCAGESLSPGQGRNNNGLEIGCVVDTASGLLTFTANGKELSTYYQVEPSTKLFPAVFAQATSPNVFQFELGRIKNVMPLSAGLFKSEHKNPVPQCPPRLHVQFLSHVLWSRMPNQFLKVDVSRISERQGWLVQCVEPLQFMSLHIPEENRSVDILELTEQEELLKFHYHTLRLYSAVCALGNHRVAHALCSHVDEPQLLYAIENKYMPGLLRAGYYDLLIDIHLSSYATARLMMNSEFIVPMTEETKSITLFPDENKKHGLPGIGLSTSLRPRMQFSSPSFVSINNEGYQHSPEFPLDILKAKTIQMLTEAVKEGSLHARDPVGGTTEFLFVPLIKLFYTLLIMGIFHNEDLKHILQLIEPSVFKEAAGPEEEGESPEKEPCAEDSKLEGAAEEENKGGKRSKEGLLQMKLPEPVKLQMCLLLQYLCDCQVRHRIEAIVAFSDDFVAKLQDNQRFRYNEVMQALNMSAALTARKTKEFRSPPQEQV
;
A
#
# COMPACT_ATOMS: atom_id res chain seq x y z
N MET A 1 -3.35 -18.90 -17.26
CA MET A 1 -2.14 -18.05 -17.26
C MET A 1 -1.79 -17.69 -18.70
N PRO A 2 -1.36 -16.45 -18.99
CA PRO A 2 -1.07 -16.01 -20.34
C PRO A 2 0.38 -16.25 -20.76
N ILE A 3 0.61 -16.37 -22.07
CA ILE A 3 1.92 -16.20 -22.70
C ILE A 3 2.01 -14.77 -23.24
N GLU A 4 3.16 -14.11 -23.02
CA GLU A 4 3.40 -12.74 -23.45
C GLU A 4 4.41 -12.71 -24.61
N CYS A 5 4.05 -12.02 -25.69
CA CYS A 5 4.97 -11.81 -26.82
C CYS A 5 6.09 -10.83 -26.41
N ALA A 6 7.33 -11.17 -26.71
CA ALA A 6 8.50 -10.40 -26.29
C ALA A 6 8.55 -9.04 -26.98
N GLU A 7 8.99 -8.02 -26.24
CA GLU A 7 9.26 -6.68 -26.76
C GLU A 7 10.67 -6.64 -27.40
N VAL A 8 10.90 -7.36 -28.50
CA VAL A 8 12.22 -7.42 -29.14
C VAL A 8 12.14 -7.37 -30.68
N PHE A 9 12.80 -6.38 -31.27
CA PHE A 9 13.04 -6.08 -32.71
C PHE A 9 11.92 -5.46 -33.58
N SER A 10 11.05 -4.60 -33.06
CA SER A 10 10.21 -3.72 -33.91
C SER A 10 10.82 -2.34 -34.24
N LYS A 11 12.10 -2.09 -33.89
CA LYS A 11 12.85 -0.92 -34.39
C LYS A 11 13.74 -1.32 -35.56
N THR A 12 13.20 -1.34 -36.77
CA THR A 12 14.02 -1.06 -37.95
C THR A 12 14.45 0.41 -37.87
N ALA A 13 15.65 0.65 -37.35
CA ALA A 13 16.25 1.98 -37.36
C ALA A 13 16.45 2.41 -38.83
N ALA A 14 15.66 3.38 -39.28
CA ALA A 14 15.94 4.10 -40.51
C ALA A 14 17.25 4.89 -40.32
N GLY A 15 18.30 4.46 -41.02
CA GLY A 15 19.46 5.26 -41.41
C GLY A 15 20.14 6.09 -40.32
N GLY A 16 21.07 5.48 -39.58
CA GLY A 16 22.03 6.19 -38.74
C GLY A 16 23.20 5.30 -38.36
N ILE A 17 24.42 5.73 -38.69
CA ILE A 17 25.71 5.06 -38.46
C ILE A 17 25.83 4.57 -36.99
N PRO A 18 26.38 3.37 -36.71
CA PRO A 18 26.47 2.86 -35.34
C PRO A 18 27.54 3.61 -34.53
N GLY A 19 27.10 4.45 -33.62
CA GLY A 19 27.93 4.99 -32.54
C GLY A 19 28.00 3.99 -31.39
N ALA A 20 29.21 3.52 -31.10
CA ALA A 20 29.50 2.66 -29.96
C ALA A 20 29.19 3.36 -28.63
N SER A 21 28.37 2.74 -27.77
CA SER A 21 28.47 2.78 -26.29
C SER A 21 27.21 2.21 -25.63
N LEU A 22 27.20 0.91 -25.35
CA LEU A 22 26.27 0.29 -24.39
C LEU A 22 27.04 -0.78 -23.61
N PHE A 23 27.81 -0.34 -22.62
CA PHE A 23 28.27 -1.20 -21.52
C PHE A 23 27.44 -0.84 -20.28
N GLY A 24 26.47 -1.69 -19.94
CA GLY A 24 25.95 -1.78 -18.57
C GLY A 24 26.90 -2.62 -17.71
N PRO A 25 26.97 -2.40 -16.39
CA PRO A 25 27.97 -3.04 -15.54
C PRO A 25 27.64 -4.53 -15.35
N LYS A 26 28.61 -5.37 -15.70
CA LYS A 26 28.66 -6.79 -15.35
C LYS A 26 29.05 -6.91 -13.87
N ASN A 27 28.20 -7.53 -13.08
CA ASN A 27 28.60 -8.33 -11.93
C ASN A 27 27.79 -9.61 -12.01
N ASP A 28 28.44 -10.69 -12.41
CA ASP A 28 28.51 -11.96 -11.68
C ASP A 28 29.28 -12.97 -12.54
N LEU A 29 30.36 -13.47 -11.97
CA LEU A 29 31.28 -14.47 -12.51
C LEU A 29 30.81 -15.86 -12.09
N GLU A 30 31.15 -16.86 -12.92
CA GLU A 30 31.01 -18.33 -12.74
C GLU A 30 29.62 -18.86 -13.15
N ASP A 31 29.44 -19.80 -14.10
CA ASP A 31 30.26 -20.89 -14.63
C ASP A 31 30.21 -20.98 -16.17
N TYR A 32 31.35 -21.26 -16.80
CA TYR A 32 31.47 -21.60 -18.22
C TYR A 32 31.42 -23.12 -18.39
N ASP A 33 30.24 -23.66 -18.71
CA ASP A 33 30.15 -24.97 -19.39
C ASP A 33 30.17 -24.71 -20.89
N VAL A 34 31.18 -25.26 -21.56
CA VAL A 34 31.39 -25.21 -23.01
C VAL A 34 30.40 -26.16 -23.68
N ASP A 35 29.13 -25.77 -23.72
CA ASP A 35 28.18 -26.30 -24.72
C ASP A 35 28.52 -25.65 -26.07
N SER A 36 28.67 -26.48 -27.11
CA SER A 36 28.93 -26.08 -28.49
C SER A 36 28.06 -24.87 -28.91
N ASP A 37 28.70 -23.80 -29.41
CA ASP A 37 28.03 -22.58 -29.90
C ASP A 37 26.84 -22.85 -30.84
N PHE A 38 26.84 -24.00 -31.52
CA PHE A 38 25.74 -24.45 -32.40
C PHE A 38 24.49 -24.91 -31.63
N GLU A 39 24.67 -25.55 -30.47
CA GLU A 39 23.57 -25.97 -29.60
C GLU A 39 22.98 -24.78 -28.85
N VAL A 40 23.83 -23.80 -28.49
CA VAL A 40 23.38 -22.49 -27.97
C VAL A 40 22.63 -21.73 -29.06
N LEU A 41 23.08 -21.70 -30.30
CA LEU A 41 22.37 -21.02 -31.40
C LEU A 41 21.01 -21.66 -31.71
N MET A 42 20.92 -23.00 -31.71
CA MET A 42 19.66 -23.73 -31.88
C MET A 42 18.72 -23.57 -30.67
N LYS A 43 19.25 -23.55 -29.44
CA LYS A 43 18.51 -23.21 -28.21
C LYS A 43 18.00 -21.74 -28.24
N THR A 44 18.72 -20.84 -28.90
CA THR A 44 18.37 -19.40 -29.00
C THR A 44 17.36 -19.13 -30.13
N ALA A 45 17.46 -19.81 -31.27
CA ALA A 45 16.53 -19.63 -32.40
C ALA A 45 15.16 -20.29 -32.21
N HIS A 46 15.08 -21.35 -31.40
CA HIS A 46 13.85 -22.12 -31.15
C HIS A 46 13.33 -22.04 -29.71
N GLY A 47 14.01 -21.31 -28.83
CA GLY A 47 13.60 -21.08 -27.44
C GLY A 47 12.39 -20.17 -27.27
N HIS A 48 11.85 -19.63 -28.38
CA HIS A 48 10.72 -18.70 -28.41
C HIS A 48 9.43 -19.30 -28.97
N LEU A 49 9.50 -20.54 -29.49
CA LEU A 49 8.36 -21.28 -30.03
C LEU A 49 7.75 -22.15 -28.93
N TYR A 50 6.45 -21.98 -28.69
CA TYR A 50 5.70 -22.78 -27.72
C TYR A 50 4.54 -23.51 -28.39
N TYR A 51 4.30 -24.74 -27.95
CA TYR A 51 3.25 -25.61 -28.50
C TYR A 51 2.26 -26.07 -27.43
N TYR A 52 0.99 -26.11 -27.81
CA TYR A 52 -0.03 -26.91 -27.14
C TYR A 52 -0.96 -27.54 -28.18
N SER A 53 -1.62 -28.65 -27.85
CA SER A 53 -2.64 -29.25 -28.72
C SER A 53 -3.94 -29.53 -28.00
N VAL A 54 -4.98 -29.67 -28.81
CA VAL A 54 -6.33 -30.02 -28.38
C VAL A 54 -6.77 -31.22 -29.19
N ARG A 55 -7.03 -32.32 -28.50
CA ARG A 55 -7.51 -33.56 -29.09
C ARG A 55 -9.03 -33.61 -28.99
N ILE A 56 -9.70 -33.60 -30.15
CA ILE A 56 -11.15 -33.71 -30.29
C ILE A 56 -11.51 -35.19 -30.41
N PHE A 57 -12.42 -35.67 -29.56
CA PHE A 57 -12.76 -37.08 -29.51
C PHE A 57 -13.66 -37.51 -30.69
N PRO A 58 -13.58 -38.78 -31.12
CA PRO A 58 -14.48 -39.34 -32.13
C PRO A 58 -15.94 -39.28 -31.64
N GLY A 59 -16.78 -38.52 -32.34
CA GLY A 59 -18.19 -38.32 -31.99
C GLY A 59 -18.57 -36.86 -31.76
N GLN A 60 -17.60 -36.01 -31.41
CA GLN A 60 -17.76 -34.56 -31.39
C GLN A 60 -17.70 -34.02 -32.81
N GLU A 61 -18.67 -33.17 -33.19
CA GLU A 61 -18.68 -32.53 -34.52
C GLU A 61 -17.58 -31.46 -34.64
N PRO A 62 -16.57 -31.63 -35.52
CA PRO A 62 -15.44 -30.70 -35.61
C PRO A 62 -15.82 -29.29 -36.08
N ALA A 63 -16.91 -29.14 -36.83
CA ALA A 63 -17.40 -27.83 -37.29
C ALA A 63 -17.90 -26.94 -36.14
N SER A 64 -18.17 -27.53 -34.98
CA SER A 64 -18.66 -26.85 -33.77
C SER A 64 -17.56 -26.60 -32.73
N VAL A 65 -16.28 -26.75 -33.12
CA VAL A 65 -15.11 -26.60 -32.24
C VAL A 65 -14.14 -25.59 -32.85
N TRP A 66 -13.81 -24.57 -32.05
CA TRP A 66 -12.84 -23.52 -32.37
C TRP A 66 -11.69 -23.59 -31.37
N VAL A 67 -10.45 -23.65 -31.89
CA VAL A 67 -9.24 -23.79 -31.07
C VAL A 67 -8.31 -22.62 -31.37
N GLY A 68 -7.76 -21.99 -30.32
CA GLY A 68 -6.71 -20.99 -30.49
C GLY A 68 -6.47 -20.11 -29.28
N TRP A 69 -6.22 -18.84 -29.52
CA TRP A 69 -5.79 -17.89 -28.49
C TRP A 69 -6.80 -16.76 -28.34
N ILE A 70 -6.96 -16.26 -27.12
CA ILE A 70 -7.73 -15.05 -26.82
C ILE A 70 -6.89 -14.05 -26.06
N THR A 71 -7.25 -12.78 -26.13
CA THR A 71 -6.68 -11.72 -25.29
C THR A 71 -7.43 -11.61 -23.96
N SER A 72 -6.88 -10.87 -22.98
CA SER A 72 -7.54 -10.57 -21.71
C SER A 72 -8.89 -9.86 -21.86
N ASP A 73 -9.05 -9.12 -22.96
CA ASP A 73 -10.18 -8.21 -23.20
C ASP A 73 -11.36 -8.92 -23.89
N PHE A 74 -11.33 -10.26 -23.95
CA PHE A 74 -12.44 -11.04 -24.47
C PHE A 74 -13.55 -11.19 -23.42
N HIS A 75 -14.65 -10.45 -23.61
CA HIS A 75 -15.82 -10.47 -22.72
C HIS A 75 -17.14 -10.81 -23.44
N GLN A 76 -17.08 -11.26 -24.69
CA GLN A 76 -18.28 -11.56 -25.47
C GLN A 76 -18.82 -12.94 -25.11
N TYR A 77 -20.11 -13.00 -24.78
CA TYR A 77 -20.85 -14.24 -24.63
C TYR A 77 -22.08 -14.23 -25.55
N ASP A 78 -22.20 -15.25 -26.40
CA ASP A 78 -23.37 -15.50 -27.25
C ASP A 78 -23.60 -17.03 -27.34
N THR A 79 -24.84 -17.42 -27.65
CA THR A 79 -25.26 -18.82 -27.78
C THR A 79 -24.71 -19.52 -29.03
N GLY A 80 -24.33 -18.76 -30.04
CA GLY A 80 -23.61 -19.23 -31.23
C GLY A 80 -22.33 -18.42 -31.44
N PHE A 81 -21.25 -19.10 -31.83
CA PHE A 81 -19.96 -18.47 -32.09
C PHE A 81 -19.60 -18.65 -33.57
N ASP A 82 -19.31 -17.55 -34.25
CA ASP A 82 -18.85 -17.53 -35.64
C ASP A 82 -17.62 -16.61 -35.74
N LEU A 83 -16.63 -16.98 -36.55
CA LEU A 83 -15.42 -16.18 -36.76
C LEU A 83 -15.73 -14.80 -37.37
N ASP A 84 -16.79 -14.68 -38.17
CA ASP A 84 -17.21 -13.40 -38.77
C ASP A 84 -17.75 -12.39 -37.74
N ARG A 85 -18.25 -12.87 -36.59
CA ARG A 85 -18.73 -12.01 -35.49
C ARG A 85 -17.59 -11.52 -34.60
N VAL A 86 -16.38 -12.02 -34.79
CA VAL A 86 -15.21 -11.64 -33.99
C VAL A 86 -14.83 -10.20 -34.30
N ARG A 87 -14.84 -9.37 -33.26
CA ARG A 87 -14.45 -7.96 -33.36
C ARG A 87 -12.98 -7.86 -33.79
N THR A 88 -12.77 -7.21 -34.93
CA THR A 88 -11.45 -6.98 -35.51
C THR A 88 -11.35 -5.52 -35.92
N VAL A 89 -10.27 -4.86 -35.55
CA VAL A 89 -9.98 -3.47 -35.89
C VAL A 89 -8.68 -3.44 -36.68
N THR A 90 -8.71 -2.87 -37.88
CA THR A 90 -7.49 -2.63 -38.67
C THR A 90 -7.10 -1.16 -38.55
N VAL A 91 -5.92 -0.90 -38.01
CA VAL A 91 -5.37 0.44 -37.84
C VAL A 91 -4.41 0.72 -38.99
N THR A 92 -4.73 1.74 -39.80
CA THR A 92 -3.87 2.17 -40.91
C THR A 92 -3.27 3.54 -40.56
N LEU A 93 -1.94 3.61 -40.49
CA LEU A 93 -1.20 4.85 -40.25
C LEU A 93 -0.90 5.53 -41.60
N GLY A 94 -1.45 6.73 -41.80
CA GLY A 94 -1.24 7.54 -42.99
C GLY A 94 -0.42 8.79 -42.71
N ASP A 95 0.38 9.21 -43.68
CA ASP A 95 1.07 10.50 -43.66
C ASP A 95 0.08 11.64 -43.99
N GLU A 96 0.48 12.91 -43.77
CA GLU A 96 -0.31 14.12 -44.07
C GLU A 96 -0.81 14.21 -45.53
N LYS A 97 -0.19 13.45 -46.44
CA LYS A 97 -0.56 13.35 -47.87
C LYS A 97 -1.54 12.21 -48.17
N GLY A 98 -2.01 11.49 -47.14
CA GLY A 98 -2.90 10.33 -47.28
C GLY A 98 -2.22 9.07 -47.83
N LYS A 99 -0.88 9.05 -47.93
CA LYS A 99 -0.13 7.85 -48.30
C LYS A 99 0.06 6.98 -47.06
N VAL A 100 -0.21 5.67 -47.19
CA VAL A 100 0.03 4.73 -46.10
C VAL A 100 1.54 4.55 -45.92
N HIS A 101 1.99 4.58 -44.68
CA HIS A 101 3.41 4.44 -44.35
C HIS A 101 3.89 3.02 -44.70
N GLU A 102 4.78 2.90 -45.69
CA GLU A 102 5.26 1.61 -46.25
C GLU A 102 6.00 0.74 -45.20
N SER A 103 6.56 1.35 -44.15
CA SER A 103 7.33 0.66 -43.09
C SER A 103 6.49 -0.28 -42.20
N PHE A 104 5.16 -0.23 -42.30
CA PHE A 104 4.23 -1.11 -41.59
C PHE A 104 3.59 -2.18 -42.50
N ALA A 105 4.11 -2.35 -43.72
CA ALA A 105 3.74 -3.44 -44.61
C ALA A 105 4.33 -4.78 -44.11
N ILE A 106 3.81 -5.30 -43.00
CA ILE A 106 3.97 -6.72 -42.69
C ILE A 106 2.89 -7.43 -43.51
N ASP A 107 3.38 -8.09 -44.56
CA ASP A 107 2.68 -8.96 -45.49
C ASP A 107 1.91 -8.32 -46.65
N SER A 108 2.26 -8.76 -47.85
CA SER A 108 1.63 -8.33 -49.12
C SER A 108 0.30 -9.06 -49.40
N LEU A 109 -0.09 -9.98 -48.53
CA LEU A 109 -1.36 -10.72 -48.58
C LEU A 109 -2.44 -10.21 -47.60
N CYS A 110 -2.07 -9.51 -46.53
CA CYS A 110 -3.02 -8.82 -45.65
C CYS A 110 -2.82 -7.31 -45.81
N GLY A 111 -3.81 -6.63 -46.43
CA GLY A 111 -3.70 -5.23 -46.84
C GLY A 111 -3.15 -4.27 -45.78
N PHE A 112 -2.57 -3.17 -46.25
CA PHE A 112 -1.88 -2.14 -45.48
C PHE A 112 -2.56 -1.76 -44.14
N GLY A 113 -2.13 -2.34 -43.02
CA GLY A 113 -2.59 -1.97 -41.68
C GLY A 113 -2.31 -3.00 -40.59
N ILE A 114 -2.25 -2.56 -39.34
CA ILE A 114 -2.09 -3.44 -38.18
C ILE A 114 -3.47 -3.98 -37.78
N LYS A 115 -3.65 -5.29 -37.88
CA LYS A 115 -4.90 -5.96 -37.52
C LYS A 115 -4.88 -6.35 -36.04
N ARG A 116 -5.77 -5.75 -35.23
CA ARG A 116 -5.98 -6.10 -33.83
C ARG A 116 -7.29 -6.86 -33.66
N SER A 117 -7.25 -7.97 -32.94
CA SER A 117 -8.42 -8.79 -32.65
C SER A 117 -8.33 -9.34 -31.23
N ASN A 118 -9.48 -9.66 -30.63
CA ASN A 118 -9.51 -10.25 -29.28
C ASN A 118 -9.49 -11.78 -29.31
N CYS A 119 -9.66 -12.39 -30.50
CA CYS A 119 -9.79 -13.82 -30.67
C CYS A 119 -9.05 -14.28 -31.94
N TYR A 120 -8.14 -15.22 -31.76
CA TYR A 120 -7.26 -15.79 -32.79
C TYR A 120 -7.46 -17.31 -32.80
N MET A 121 -8.55 -17.77 -33.43
CA MET A 121 -8.97 -19.16 -33.42
C MET A 121 -9.21 -19.69 -34.82
N VAL A 122 -9.08 -21.01 -34.97
CA VAL A 122 -9.40 -21.72 -36.21
C VAL A 122 -10.54 -22.71 -35.97
N CYS A 123 -11.44 -22.83 -36.94
CA CYS A 123 -12.50 -23.84 -36.92
C CYS A 123 -11.91 -25.21 -37.26
N ALA A 124 -12.10 -26.20 -36.39
CA ALA A 124 -11.57 -27.54 -36.63
C ALA A 124 -12.20 -28.21 -37.86
N GLY A 125 -13.42 -27.80 -38.25
CA GLY A 125 -14.11 -28.24 -39.46
C GLY A 125 -13.46 -27.85 -40.78
N GLU A 126 -12.68 -26.75 -40.83
CA GLU A 126 -12.00 -26.29 -42.05
C GLU A 126 -10.87 -27.24 -42.50
N SER A 127 -10.37 -28.08 -41.58
CA SER A 127 -9.32 -29.06 -41.86
C SER A 127 -9.81 -30.31 -42.61
N LEU A 128 -11.14 -30.54 -42.68
CA LEU A 128 -11.71 -31.66 -43.40
C LEU A 128 -11.86 -31.32 -44.89
N SER A 129 -10.95 -31.83 -45.72
CA SER A 129 -11.12 -31.79 -47.17
C SER A 129 -12.40 -32.52 -47.59
N PRO A 130 -13.20 -32.00 -48.55
CA PRO A 130 -14.41 -32.66 -49.03
C PRO A 130 -14.03 -33.95 -49.76
N GLY A 131 -14.03 -35.07 -49.03
CA GLY A 131 -13.67 -36.39 -49.58
C GLY A 131 -12.88 -37.31 -48.65
N GLN A 132 -12.35 -36.82 -47.52
CA GLN A 132 -11.75 -37.72 -46.52
C GLN A 132 -12.83 -38.30 -45.60
N GLY A 133 -13.15 -39.58 -45.83
CA GLY A 133 -14.06 -40.35 -45.01
C GLY A 133 -13.70 -40.30 -43.52
N ARG A 134 -14.73 -40.47 -42.67
CA ARG A 134 -14.68 -40.52 -41.21
C ARG A 134 -13.54 -41.43 -40.73
N ASN A 135 -12.35 -40.86 -40.50
CA ASN A 135 -11.25 -41.57 -39.87
C ASN A 135 -11.58 -41.70 -38.38
N ASN A 136 -11.57 -42.93 -37.85
CA ASN A 136 -11.88 -43.23 -36.45
C ASN A 136 -10.80 -42.77 -35.44
N ASN A 137 -9.71 -42.18 -35.93
CA ASN A 137 -8.69 -41.56 -35.10
C ASN A 137 -9.06 -40.09 -34.97
N GLY A 138 -9.47 -39.66 -33.77
CA GLY A 138 -9.92 -38.29 -33.48
C GLY A 138 -9.01 -37.18 -34.01
N LEU A 139 -9.54 -35.97 -34.13
CA LEU A 139 -8.85 -34.82 -34.73
C LEU A 139 -8.00 -34.10 -33.69
N GLU A 140 -6.70 -33.92 -33.97
CA GLU A 140 -5.80 -33.13 -33.14
C GLU A 140 -5.50 -31.78 -33.82
N ILE A 141 -5.80 -30.69 -33.12
CA ILE A 141 -5.42 -29.33 -33.54
C ILE A 141 -4.26 -28.88 -32.65
N GLY A 142 -3.10 -28.64 -33.26
CA GLY A 142 -1.92 -28.11 -32.60
C GLY A 142 -1.75 -26.62 -32.86
N CYS A 143 -1.45 -25.86 -31.83
CA CYS A 143 -1.23 -24.42 -31.88
C CYS A 143 0.23 -24.12 -31.52
N VAL A 144 0.92 -23.39 -32.40
CA VAL A 144 2.29 -22.92 -32.16
C VAL A 144 2.27 -21.39 -32.08
N VAL A 145 2.89 -20.84 -31.03
CA VAL A 145 3.12 -19.41 -30.86
C VAL A 145 4.62 -19.13 -30.90
N ASP A 146 5.03 -18.19 -31.76
CA ASP A 146 6.35 -17.60 -31.72
C ASP A 146 6.31 -16.31 -30.89
N THR A 147 6.88 -16.35 -29.70
CA THR A 147 6.94 -15.18 -28.80
C THR A 147 7.93 -14.12 -29.27
N ALA A 148 8.88 -14.41 -30.15
CA ALA A 148 9.82 -13.42 -30.66
C ALA A 148 9.21 -12.60 -31.80
N SER A 149 8.51 -13.26 -32.73
CA SER A 149 7.88 -12.58 -33.87
C SER A 149 6.41 -12.19 -33.63
N GLY A 150 5.73 -12.82 -32.66
CA GLY A 150 4.29 -12.65 -32.44
C GLY A 150 3.41 -13.42 -33.43
N LEU A 151 3.97 -14.37 -34.19
CA LEU A 151 3.23 -15.15 -35.18
C LEU A 151 2.56 -16.38 -34.53
N LEU A 152 1.26 -16.53 -34.78
CA LEU A 152 0.45 -17.68 -34.39
C LEU A 152 0.19 -18.57 -35.60
N THR A 153 0.54 -19.85 -35.50
CA THR A 153 0.33 -20.86 -36.54
C THR A 153 -0.42 -22.07 -35.99
N PHE A 154 -1.16 -22.74 -36.87
CA PHE A 154 -2.03 -23.86 -36.50
C PHE A 154 -1.71 -25.07 -37.36
N THR A 155 -1.86 -26.25 -36.76
CA THR A 155 -1.62 -27.54 -37.41
C THR A 155 -2.80 -28.46 -37.13
N ALA A 156 -3.21 -29.27 -38.10
CA ALA A 156 -4.23 -30.30 -37.97
C ALA A 156 -3.60 -31.66 -38.27
N ASN A 157 -3.58 -32.58 -37.29
CA ASN A 157 -2.94 -33.90 -37.39
C ASN A 157 -1.51 -33.86 -37.99
N GLY A 158 -0.73 -32.84 -37.60
CA GLY A 158 0.64 -32.62 -38.07
C GLY A 158 0.80 -31.94 -39.43
N LYS A 159 -0.30 -31.52 -40.09
CA LYS A 159 -0.26 -30.69 -41.30
C LYS A 159 -0.54 -29.23 -40.95
N GLU A 160 0.28 -28.30 -41.44
CA GLU A 160 0.05 -26.86 -41.25
C GLU A 160 -1.23 -26.38 -41.95
N LEU A 161 -1.99 -25.54 -41.26
CA LEU A 161 -3.16 -24.85 -41.80
C LEU A 161 -2.72 -23.54 -42.46
N SER A 162 -3.46 -23.08 -43.46
CA SER A 162 -3.16 -21.83 -44.18
C SER A 162 -3.43 -20.57 -43.34
N THR A 163 -4.17 -20.71 -42.25
CA THR A 163 -4.56 -19.59 -41.37
C THR A 163 -3.43 -19.30 -40.38
N TYR A 164 -2.95 -18.06 -40.38
CA TYR A 164 -1.99 -17.54 -39.42
C TYR A 164 -2.47 -16.19 -38.90
N TYR A 165 -2.03 -15.81 -37.68
CA TYR A 165 -2.32 -14.51 -37.10
C TYR A 165 -1.05 -13.83 -36.63
N GLN A 166 -0.92 -12.54 -36.93
CA GLN A 166 0.15 -11.69 -36.42
C GLN A 166 -0.37 -10.91 -35.21
N VAL A 167 0.36 -11.01 -34.10
CA VAL A 167 0.04 -10.32 -32.83
C VAL A 167 1.12 -9.28 -32.54
N GLU A 168 0.74 -8.20 -31.86
CA GLU A 168 1.69 -7.18 -31.41
C GLU A 168 2.58 -7.68 -30.27
N PRO A 169 3.82 -7.17 -30.15
CA PRO A 169 4.63 -7.32 -28.95
C PRO A 169 3.87 -6.90 -27.68
N SER A 170 4.26 -7.44 -26.53
CA SER A 170 3.65 -7.20 -25.20
C SER A 170 2.16 -7.55 -25.06
N THR A 171 1.59 -8.26 -26.04
CA THR A 171 0.23 -8.81 -25.92
C THR A 171 0.25 -10.11 -25.13
N LYS A 172 -0.65 -10.21 -24.13
CA LYS A 172 -0.89 -11.43 -23.36
C LYS A 172 -1.97 -12.29 -24.03
N LEU A 173 -1.61 -13.54 -24.34
CA LEU A 173 -2.45 -14.52 -25.01
C LEU A 173 -2.79 -15.68 -24.07
N PHE A 174 -4.07 -16.04 -24.02
CA PHE A 174 -4.58 -17.18 -23.26
C PHE A 174 -5.01 -18.30 -24.21
N PRO A 175 -4.57 -19.55 -23.99
CA PRO A 175 -5.07 -20.68 -24.77
C PRO A 175 -6.54 -20.92 -24.43
N ALA A 176 -7.40 -20.95 -25.45
CA ALA A 176 -8.84 -21.10 -25.28
C ALA A 176 -9.44 -21.99 -26.38
N VAL A 177 -10.51 -22.69 -26.02
CA VAL A 177 -11.28 -23.55 -26.92
C VAL A 177 -12.75 -23.25 -26.72
N PHE A 178 -13.45 -22.92 -27.80
CA PHE A 178 -14.90 -22.83 -27.82
C PHE A 178 -15.45 -24.08 -28.46
N ALA A 179 -16.40 -24.74 -27.82
CA ALA A 179 -17.00 -25.95 -28.35
C ALA A 179 -18.46 -26.05 -27.95
N GLN A 180 -19.32 -26.44 -28.90
CA GLN A 180 -20.70 -26.83 -28.61
C GLN A 180 -20.74 -28.33 -28.34
N ALA A 181 -21.08 -28.74 -27.12
CA ALA A 181 -21.10 -30.16 -26.75
C ALA A 181 -22.16 -30.93 -27.58
N THR A 182 -21.69 -31.80 -28.48
CA THR A 182 -22.54 -32.73 -29.27
C THR A 182 -22.38 -34.18 -28.80
N SER A 183 -21.37 -34.46 -27.97
CA SER A 183 -21.05 -35.76 -27.41
C SER A 183 -20.59 -35.63 -25.95
N PRO A 184 -20.62 -36.71 -25.13
CA PRO A 184 -20.20 -36.64 -23.72
C PRO A 184 -18.69 -36.38 -23.55
N ASN A 185 -17.87 -36.78 -24.52
CA ASN A 185 -16.43 -36.52 -24.53
C ASN A 185 -16.14 -35.50 -25.64
N VAL A 186 -16.00 -34.22 -25.28
CA VAL A 186 -15.88 -33.14 -26.27
C VAL A 186 -14.44 -33.03 -26.78
N PHE A 187 -13.50 -32.66 -25.90
CA PHE A 187 -12.08 -32.51 -26.23
C PHE A 187 -11.19 -32.71 -24.99
N GLN A 188 -9.88 -32.83 -25.22
CA GLN A 188 -8.85 -32.91 -24.19
C GLN A 188 -7.71 -31.93 -24.54
N PHE A 189 -7.28 -31.11 -23.57
CA PHE A 189 -6.04 -30.35 -23.70
C PHE A 189 -4.84 -31.27 -23.53
N GLU A 190 -3.90 -31.21 -24.48
CA GLU A 190 -2.65 -31.96 -24.46
C GLU A 190 -1.48 -30.97 -24.44
N LEU A 191 -0.80 -30.90 -23.29
CA LEU A 191 0.43 -30.12 -23.12
C LEU A 191 1.61 -30.98 -23.58
N GLY A 192 1.66 -31.24 -24.88
CA GLY A 192 2.65 -32.10 -25.53
C GLY A 192 3.90 -31.36 -25.98
N ARG A 193 4.81 -32.10 -26.63
CA ARG A 193 6.01 -31.56 -27.27
C ARG A 193 6.06 -31.98 -28.74
N ILE A 194 6.40 -31.02 -29.60
CA ILE A 194 6.79 -31.26 -30.99
C ILE A 194 8.33 -31.12 -31.11
N LYS A 195 8.92 -31.77 -32.12
CA LYS A 195 10.35 -31.62 -32.43
C LYS A 195 10.70 -30.14 -32.62
N ASN A 196 11.77 -29.69 -31.96
CA ASN A 196 12.29 -28.32 -32.03
C ASN A 196 11.35 -27.21 -31.51
N VAL A 197 10.35 -27.54 -30.69
CA VAL A 197 9.44 -26.56 -30.04
C VAL A 197 9.37 -26.83 -28.54
N MET A 198 9.32 -25.76 -27.73
CA MET A 198 9.20 -25.86 -26.27
C MET A 198 7.74 -26.13 -25.85
N PRO A 199 7.51 -26.85 -24.74
CA PRO A 199 6.15 -27.04 -24.23
C PRO A 199 5.60 -25.73 -23.67
N LEU A 200 4.28 -25.57 -23.70
CA LEU A 200 3.58 -24.39 -23.14
C LEU A 200 3.99 -24.08 -21.68
N SER A 201 4.26 -25.10 -20.85
CA SER A 201 4.67 -24.93 -19.46
C SER A 201 5.95 -24.10 -19.31
N ALA A 202 6.91 -24.25 -20.23
CA ALA A 202 8.16 -23.49 -20.19
C ALA A 202 7.93 -21.99 -20.47
N GLY A 203 6.95 -21.64 -21.32
CA GLY A 203 6.61 -20.25 -21.63
C GLY A 203 5.82 -19.54 -20.52
N LEU A 204 5.10 -20.31 -19.70
CA LEU A 204 4.23 -19.79 -18.65
C LEU A 204 4.94 -19.55 -17.31
N PHE A 205 5.95 -20.34 -16.97
CA PHE A 205 6.62 -20.29 -15.67
C PHE A 205 8.09 -19.88 -15.82
N LYS A 206 8.48 -18.76 -15.19
CA LYS A 206 9.87 -18.27 -15.21
C LYS A 206 10.89 -19.30 -14.68
N SER A 207 10.49 -20.13 -13.70
CA SER A 207 11.32 -21.20 -13.14
C SER A 207 11.57 -22.36 -14.12
N GLU A 208 10.66 -22.61 -15.06
CA GLU A 208 10.72 -23.73 -16.00
C GLU A 208 11.11 -23.30 -17.42
N HIS A 209 11.49 -22.04 -17.64
CA HIS A 209 11.77 -21.50 -18.96
C HIS A 209 12.86 -22.28 -19.74
N LYS A 210 13.80 -22.92 -19.03
CA LYS A 210 14.85 -23.74 -19.63
C LYS A 210 14.50 -25.23 -19.72
N ASN A 211 13.35 -25.65 -19.20
CA ASN A 211 12.98 -27.06 -19.10
C ASN A 211 12.27 -27.54 -20.39
N PRO A 212 12.86 -28.49 -21.14
CA PRO A 212 12.24 -29.02 -22.36
C PRO A 212 11.20 -30.11 -22.10
N VAL A 213 11.03 -30.55 -20.85
CA VAL A 213 10.05 -31.58 -20.46
C VAL A 213 8.73 -30.90 -20.12
N PRO A 214 7.60 -31.31 -20.74
CA PRO A 214 6.30 -30.74 -20.42
C PRO A 214 5.93 -31.06 -18.96
N GLN A 215 5.49 -30.04 -18.24
CA GLN A 215 4.95 -30.17 -16.88
C GLN A 215 3.50 -29.71 -16.85
N CYS A 216 2.76 -30.19 -15.85
CA CYS A 216 1.41 -29.72 -15.56
C CYS A 216 1.35 -29.22 -14.11
N PRO A 217 1.81 -27.98 -13.83
CA PRO A 217 1.76 -27.43 -12.49
C PRO A 217 0.31 -27.29 -12.01
N PRO A 218 0.01 -27.50 -10.70
CA PRO A 218 -1.35 -27.42 -10.16
C PRO A 218 -2.05 -26.09 -10.40
N ARG A 219 -1.29 -25.03 -10.68
CA ARG A 219 -1.81 -23.69 -10.99
C ARG A 219 -2.55 -23.61 -12.33
N LEU A 220 -2.31 -24.57 -13.25
CA LEU A 220 -3.02 -24.62 -14.53
C LEU A 220 -4.42 -25.20 -14.33
N HIS A 221 -5.41 -24.31 -14.31
CA HIS A 221 -6.82 -24.68 -14.26
C HIS A 221 -7.57 -24.20 -15.50
N VAL A 222 -8.46 -25.04 -16.00
CA VAL A 222 -9.40 -24.69 -17.07
C VAL A 222 -10.50 -23.82 -16.45
N GLN A 223 -10.60 -22.57 -16.91
CA GLN A 223 -11.62 -21.63 -16.49
C GLN A 223 -12.77 -21.61 -17.51
N PHE A 224 -13.97 -21.26 -17.04
CA PHE A 224 -15.16 -21.10 -17.87
C PHE A 224 -15.63 -19.66 -17.79
N LEU A 225 -16.09 -19.11 -18.92
CA LEU A 225 -16.65 -17.76 -18.96
C LEU A 225 -18.04 -17.76 -18.29
N SER A 226 -18.17 -17.08 -17.17
CA SER A 226 -19.46 -16.85 -16.50
C SER A 226 -20.23 -15.71 -17.16
N HIS A 227 -21.53 -15.89 -17.38
CA HIS A 227 -22.38 -14.87 -18.03
C HIS A 227 -22.61 -13.62 -17.17
N VAL A 228 -22.54 -13.77 -15.85
CA VAL A 228 -22.82 -12.70 -14.89
C VAL A 228 -21.77 -12.75 -13.80
N LEU A 229 -21.22 -11.58 -13.48
CA LEU A 229 -20.30 -11.36 -12.37
C LEU A 229 -20.90 -10.34 -11.43
N TRP A 230 -20.58 -10.46 -10.14
CA TRP A 230 -20.89 -9.45 -9.15
C TRP A 230 -19.84 -8.36 -9.20
N SER A 231 -20.27 -7.11 -9.17
CA SER A 231 -19.39 -5.94 -9.08
C SER A 231 -19.94 -4.99 -8.03
N ARG A 232 -19.04 -4.38 -7.28
CA ARG A 232 -19.39 -3.47 -6.20
C ARG A 232 -19.84 -2.12 -6.78
N MET A 233 -20.94 -1.58 -6.25
CA MET A 233 -21.36 -0.22 -6.56
C MET A 233 -20.49 0.80 -5.79
N PRO A 234 -19.87 1.79 -6.46
CA PRO A 234 -19.14 2.85 -5.78
C PRO A 234 -20.03 3.65 -4.82
N ASN A 235 -19.45 4.15 -3.73
CA ASN A 235 -20.18 4.93 -2.72
C ASN A 235 -20.55 6.34 -3.22
N GLN A 236 -19.77 6.87 -4.16
CA GLN A 236 -19.93 8.21 -4.73
C GLN A 236 -19.72 8.12 -6.24
N PHE A 237 -20.42 8.99 -6.97
CA PHE A 237 -20.32 9.12 -8.42
C PHE A 237 -19.96 10.55 -8.79
N LEU A 238 -19.36 10.73 -9.97
CA LEU A 238 -19.10 12.06 -10.52
C LEU A 238 -20.43 12.79 -10.74
N LYS A 239 -20.52 14.02 -10.24
CA LYS A 239 -21.66 14.90 -10.49
C LYS A 239 -21.41 15.62 -11.81
N VAL A 240 -22.25 15.30 -12.80
CA VAL A 240 -22.15 15.85 -14.15
C VAL A 240 -23.34 16.78 -14.39
N ASP A 241 -23.04 18.06 -14.61
CA ASP A 241 -24.04 19.07 -14.93
C ASP A 241 -24.15 19.22 -16.45
N VAL A 242 -25.36 19.05 -16.97
CA VAL A 242 -25.66 19.16 -18.41
C VAL A 242 -26.62 20.32 -18.64
N SER A 243 -26.19 21.33 -19.39
CA SER A 243 -27.02 22.51 -19.70
C SER A 243 -26.97 22.87 -21.19
N ARG A 244 -28.07 23.41 -21.72
CA ARG A 244 -28.12 23.91 -23.09
C ARG A 244 -27.72 25.38 -23.11
N ILE A 245 -26.57 25.72 -23.72
CA ILE A 245 -26.13 27.12 -23.75
C ILE A 245 -26.95 27.93 -24.78
N SER A 246 -26.98 27.50 -26.04
CA SER A 246 -27.72 28.19 -27.12
C SER A 246 -27.85 27.29 -28.34
N GLU A 247 -28.88 27.46 -29.19
CA GLU A 247 -29.06 26.61 -30.38
C GLU A 247 -27.78 26.37 -31.20
N ARG A 248 -26.93 27.41 -31.33
CA ARG A 248 -25.64 27.35 -32.04
C ARG A 248 -24.51 26.62 -31.31
N GLN A 249 -24.40 26.72 -29.98
CA GLN A 249 -23.25 26.19 -29.22
C GLN A 249 -23.44 24.78 -28.67
N GLY A 250 -24.61 24.18 -28.86
CA GLY A 250 -24.86 22.82 -28.34
C GLY A 250 -25.01 22.75 -26.82
N TRP A 251 -24.72 21.56 -26.29
CA TRP A 251 -24.81 21.23 -24.89
C TRP A 251 -23.46 21.45 -24.21
N LEU A 252 -23.50 21.99 -23.00
CA LEU A 252 -22.37 22.07 -22.10
C LEU A 252 -22.46 20.94 -21.08
N VAL A 253 -21.37 20.20 -20.93
CA VAL A 253 -21.21 19.13 -19.93
C VAL A 253 -20.05 19.54 -19.02
N GLN A 254 -20.30 19.69 -17.73
CA GLN A 254 -19.31 20.11 -16.74
C GLN A 254 -19.24 19.14 -15.56
N CYS A 255 -18.03 18.95 -15.03
CA CYS A 255 -17.75 18.18 -13.82
C CYS A 255 -16.76 18.99 -12.98
N VAL A 256 -17.18 19.40 -11.77
CA VAL A 256 -16.42 20.34 -10.92
C VAL A 256 -15.59 19.60 -9.85
N GLU A 257 -16.15 18.57 -9.25
CA GLU A 257 -15.53 17.83 -8.14
C GLU A 257 -14.75 16.61 -8.69
N PRO A 258 -13.43 16.50 -8.44
CA PRO A 258 -12.69 15.28 -8.78
C PRO A 258 -13.01 14.16 -7.79
N LEU A 259 -13.06 12.93 -8.28
CA LEU A 259 -13.24 11.73 -7.46
C LEU A 259 -12.08 10.77 -7.70
N GLN A 260 -11.48 10.29 -6.60
CA GLN A 260 -10.38 9.34 -6.63
C GLN A 260 -10.77 8.08 -5.85
N PHE A 261 -10.32 6.93 -6.32
CA PHE A 261 -10.48 5.64 -5.65
C PHE A 261 -9.24 4.78 -5.87
N MET A 262 -9.06 3.79 -5.00
CA MET A 262 -7.93 2.87 -5.06
C MET A 262 -8.37 1.56 -5.72
N SER A 263 -7.58 1.07 -6.68
CA SER A 263 -7.82 -0.21 -7.34
C SER A 263 -6.57 -1.08 -7.30
N LEU A 264 -6.76 -2.40 -7.30
CA LEU A 264 -5.71 -3.39 -7.44
C LEU A 264 -5.64 -3.88 -8.87
N HIS A 265 -4.43 -3.93 -9.42
CA HIS A 265 -4.17 -4.55 -10.70
C HIS A 265 -3.71 -6.00 -10.50
N ILE A 266 -4.37 -6.96 -11.14
CA ILE A 266 -4.00 -8.37 -11.15
C ILE A 266 -3.17 -8.62 -12.43
N PRO A 267 -1.84 -8.76 -12.34
CA PRO A 267 -0.99 -8.79 -13.53
C PRO A 267 -1.23 -10.01 -14.41
N GLU A 268 -1.63 -11.14 -13.82
CA GLU A 268 -1.82 -12.41 -14.54
C GLU A 268 -3.05 -12.41 -15.44
N GLU A 269 -4.12 -11.75 -15.01
CA GLU A 269 -5.36 -11.62 -15.78
C GLU A 269 -5.42 -10.28 -16.53
N ASN A 270 -4.45 -9.38 -16.28
CA ASN A 270 -4.40 -8.02 -16.82
C ASN A 270 -5.69 -7.23 -16.56
N ARG A 271 -6.27 -7.37 -15.36
CA ARG A 271 -7.51 -6.67 -14.96
C ARG A 271 -7.32 -5.83 -13.71
N SER A 272 -8.19 -4.85 -13.51
CA SER A 272 -8.27 -4.07 -12.27
C SER A 272 -9.53 -4.41 -11.48
N VAL A 273 -9.43 -4.33 -10.16
CA VAL A 273 -10.50 -4.61 -9.19
C VAL A 273 -10.50 -3.50 -8.15
N ASP A 274 -11.66 -3.02 -7.70
CA ASP A 274 -11.75 -2.06 -6.58
C ASP A 274 -11.18 -2.71 -5.30
N ILE A 275 -10.36 -1.98 -4.54
CA ILE A 275 -9.82 -2.50 -3.27
C ILE A 275 -10.94 -2.91 -2.31
N LEU A 276 -12.10 -2.26 -2.39
CA LEU A 276 -13.25 -2.55 -1.54
C LEU A 276 -14.03 -3.79 -1.99
N GLU A 277 -13.83 -4.29 -3.21
CA GLU A 277 -14.45 -5.53 -3.70
C GLU A 277 -13.84 -6.77 -3.04
N LEU A 278 -12.65 -6.65 -2.45
CA LEU A 278 -12.00 -7.73 -1.70
C LEU A 278 -12.81 -8.24 -0.51
N THR A 279 -13.82 -7.50 -0.02
CA THR A 279 -14.72 -8.01 1.03
C THR A 279 -15.48 -9.25 0.58
N GLU A 280 -15.82 -9.35 -0.70
CA GLU A 280 -16.51 -10.49 -1.29
C GLU A 280 -15.54 -11.59 -1.74
N GLN A 281 -14.25 -11.27 -1.89
CA GLN A 281 -13.20 -12.20 -2.33
C GLN A 281 -12.23 -12.52 -1.17
N GLU A 282 -12.66 -13.37 -0.23
CA GLU A 282 -11.89 -13.67 0.98
C GLU A 282 -10.48 -14.23 0.72
N GLU A 283 -10.31 -15.06 -0.30
CA GLU A 283 -9.00 -15.65 -0.62
C GLU A 283 -8.01 -14.59 -1.09
N LEU A 284 -8.46 -13.69 -1.97
CA LEU A 284 -7.65 -12.59 -2.47
C LEU A 284 -7.37 -11.56 -1.37
N LEU A 285 -8.34 -11.30 -0.50
CA LEU A 285 -8.19 -10.46 0.69
C LEU A 285 -7.10 -10.99 1.62
N LYS A 286 -7.14 -12.29 1.94
CA LYS A 286 -6.14 -12.96 2.79
C LYS A 286 -4.76 -12.91 2.13
N PHE A 287 -4.68 -13.20 0.84
CA PHE A 287 -3.43 -13.10 0.08
C PHE A 287 -2.84 -11.69 0.13
N HIS A 288 -3.64 -10.67 -0.16
CA HIS A 288 -3.18 -9.27 -0.13
C HIS A 288 -2.77 -8.81 1.26
N TYR A 289 -3.51 -9.20 2.31
CA TYR A 289 -3.12 -8.94 3.69
C TYR A 289 -1.74 -9.54 4.03
N HIS A 290 -1.47 -10.78 3.60
CA HIS A 290 -0.15 -11.38 3.78
C HIS A 290 0.95 -10.70 2.96
N THR A 291 0.63 -10.15 1.79
CA THR A 291 1.54 -9.31 1.00
C THR A 291 1.93 -8.04 1.77
N LEU A 292 0.98 -7.35 2.40
CA LEU A 292 1.28 -6.18 3.24
C LEU A 292 2.17 -6.56 4.44
N ARG A 293 1.88 -7.69 5.08
CA ARG A 293 2.74 -8.21 6.17
C ARG A 293 4.14 -8.59 5.71
N LEU A 294 4.28 -9.09 4.47
CA LEU A 294 5.58 -9.36 3.88
C LEU A 294 6.38 -8.07 3.71
N TYR A 295 5.76 -6.99 3.21
CA TYR A 295 6.42 -5.69 3.10
C TYR A 295 6.90 -5.17 4.46
N SER A 296 6.05 -5.23 5.49
CA SER A 296 6.43 -4.94 6.87
C SER A 296 7.61 -5.77 7.38
N ALA A 297 7.61 -7.08 7.10
CA ALA A 297 8.70 -7.96 7.54
C ALA A 297 10.02 -7.65 6.82
N VAL A 298 9.98 -7.24 5.56
CA VAL A 298 11.17 -6.92 4.76
C VAL A 298 11.79 -5.58 5.18
N CYS A 299 10.98 -4.58 5.58
CA CYS A 299 11.48 -3.30 6.08
C CYS A 299 11.81 -3.30 7.60
N ALA A 300 11.57 -4.41 8.30
CA ALA A 300 11.79 -4.52 9.73
C ALA A 300 13.23 -4.19 10.16
N LEU A 301 13.37 -3.78 11.43
CA LEU A 301 14.65 -3.53 12.10
C LEU A 301 15.52 -2.43 11.45
N GLY A 302 14.90 -1.40 10.86
CA GLY A 302 15.62 -0.22 10.36
C GLY A 302 16.25 -0.42 8.99
N ASN A 303 15.71 -1.31 8.15
CA ASN A 303 16.19 -1.51 6.79
C ASN A 303 15.70 -0.38 5.85
N HIS A 304 16.34 0.78 5.94
CA HIS A 304 15.96 1.98 5.19
C HIS A 304 16.07 1.80 3.67
N ARG A 305 17.06 1.04 3.19
CA ARG A 305 17.25 0.80 1.75
C ARG A 305 16.02 0.15 1.12
N VAL A 306 15.44 -0.84 1.80
CA VAL A 306 14.23 -1.48 1.28
C VAL A 306 12.99 -0.64 1.55
N ALA A 307 12.93 0.10 2.67
CA ALA A 307 11.85 1.06 2.90
C ALA A 307 11.70 2.06 1.74
N HIS A 308 12.80 2.62 1.24
CA HIS A 308 12.81 3.48 0.05
C HIS A 308 12.33 2.77 -1.22
N ALA A 309 12.76 1.52 -1.43
CA ALA A 309 12.30 0.74 -2.58
C ALA A 309 10.78 0.43 -2.51
N LEU A 310 10.25 0.16 -1.31
CA LEU A 310 8.83 -0.10 -1.10
C LEU A 310 7.96 1.12 -1.38
N CYS A 311 8.47 2.35 -1.20
CA CYS A 311 7.78 3.57 -1.60
C CYS A 311 7.49 3.65 -3.12
N SER A 312 8.13 2.80 -3.95
CA SER A 312 7.78 2.69 -5.39
C SER A 312 6.57 1.80 -5.65
N HIS A 313 6.29 0.87 -4.73
CA HIS A 313 5.17 -0.06 -4.82
C HIS A 313 3.92 0.48 -4.14
N VAL A 314 4.08 1.16 -3.01
CA VAL A 314 3.01 1.81 -2.26
C VAL A 314 3.43 3.24 -1.97
N ASP A 315 2.71 4.20 -2.54
CA ASP A 315 3.04 5.61 -2.42
C ASP A 315 2.37 6.28 -1.20
N GLU A 316 2.84 7.49 -0.86
CA GLU A 316 2.29 8.31 0.20
C GLU A 316 0.78 8.58 0.08
N PRO A 317 0.24 9.03 -1.08
CA PRO A 317 -1.20 9.30 -1.20
C PRO A 317 -2.06 8.04 -1.07
N GLN A 318 -1.60 6.88 -1.53
CA GLN A 318 -2.31 5.61 -1.32
C GLN A 318 -2.39 5.25 0.16
N LEU A 319 -1.30 5.43 0.92
CA LEU A 319 -1.31 5.19 2.37
C LEU A 319 -2.27 6.15 3.08
N LEU A 320 -2.25 7.44 2.75
CA LEU A 320 -3.17 8.42 3.31
C LEU A 320 -4.63 8.07 2.97
N TYR A 321 -4.91 7.71 1.72
CA TYR A 321 -6.25 7.28 1.30
C TYR A 321 -6.73 6.04 2.07
N ALA A 322 -5.88 5.02 2.23
CA ALA A 322 -6.23 3.79 2.92
C ALA A 322 -6.52 4.00 4.42
N ILE A 323 -5.80 4.94 5.06
CA ILE A 323 -5.97 5.28 6.47
C ILE A 323 -7.27 6.04 6.70
N GLU A 324 -7.59 7.01 5.83
CA GLU A 324 -8.78 7.86 5.92
C GLU A 324 -10.08 7.13 5.55
N ASN A 325 -10.01 6.12 4.69
CA ASN A 325 -11.18 5.43 4.19
C ASN A 325 -11.87 4.59 5.29
N LYS A 326 -13.12 4.99 5.63
CA LYS A 326 -13.98 4.35 6.64
C LYS A 326 -14.52 2.98 6.22
N TYR A 327 -14.51 2.66 4.93
CA TYR A 327 -15.05 1.42 4.38
C TYR A 327 -13.99 0.33 4.19
N MET A 328 -12.73 0.61 4.53
CA MET A 328 -11.65 -0.36 4.36
C MET A 328 -11.88 -1.61 5.22
N PRO A 329 -11.71 -2.82 4.65
CA PRO A 329 -11.83 -4.07 5.38
C PRO A 329 -10.85 -4.11 6.56
N GLY A 330 -11.26 -4.72 7.68
CA GLY A 330 -10.46 -4.72 8.92
C GLY A 330 -9.02 -5.24 8.76
N LEU A 331 -8.84 -6.36 8.03
CA LEU A 331 -7.51 -6.92 7.76
C LEU A 331 -6.61 -5.97 6.96
N LEU A 332 -7.15 -5.36 5.89
CA LEU A 332 -6.40 -4.40 5.08
C LEU A 332 -6.10 -3.14 5.85
N ARG A 333 -7.07 -2.65 6.61
CA ARG A 333 -6.91 -1.49 7.49
C ARG A 333 -5.76 -1.72 8.46
N ALA A 334 -5.73 -2.83 9.18
CA ALA A 334 -4.61 -3.18 10.06
C ALA A 334 -3.27 -3.24 9.28
N GLY A 335 -3.26 -3.91 8.12
CA GLY A 335 -2.06 -4.05 7.29
C GLY A 335 -1.49 -2.73 6.78
N TYR A 336 -2.32 -1.78 6.33
CA TYR A 336 -1.86 -0.48 5.84
C TYR A 336 -1.35 0.43 6.96
N TYR A 337 -1.99 0.41 8.14
CA TYR A 337 -1.50 1.14 9.31
C TYR A 337 -0.15 0.60 9.78
N ASP A 338 -0.02 -0.73 9.86
CA ASP A 338 1.25 -1.39 10.22
C ASP A 338 2.35 -1.07 9.21
N LEU A 339 2.04 -1.14 7.91
CA LEU A 339 2.98 -0.81 6.84
C LEU A 339 3.47 0.64 6.92
N LEU A 340 2.57 1.60 7.17
CA LEU A 340 2.95 3.01 7.35
C LEU A 340 3.90 3.17 8.54
N ILE A 341 3.58 2.53 9.67
CA ILE A 341 4.42 2.58 10.87
C ILE A 341 5.79 1.98 10.56
N ASP A 342 5.83 0.80 9.95
CA ASP A 342 7.06 0.04 9.72
C ASP A 342 8.00 0.74 8.73
N ILE A 343 7.48 1.30 7.64
CA ILE A 343 8.29 2.01 6.62
C ILE A 343 8.79 3.37 7.12
N HIS A 344 7.90 4.20 7.68
CA HIS A 344 8.18 5.63 7.88
C HIS A 344 8.50 6.00 9.33
N LEU A 345 7.90 5.33 10.33
CA LEU A 345 7.91 5.79 11.72
C LEU A 345 8.75 4.92 12.65
N SER A 346 8.84 3.62 12.37
CA SER A 346 9.36 2.58 13.28
C SER A 346 10.83 2.81 13.64
N SER A 347 11.66 3.20 12.68
CA SER A 347 13.09 3.43 12.88
C SER A 347 13.34 4.49 13.95
N TYR A 348 12.67 5.64 13.82
CA TYR A 348 12.83 6.74 14.75
C TYR A 348 12.13 6.47 16.10
N ALA A 349 10.93 5.87 16.07
CA ALA A 349 10.24 5.47 17.30
C ALA A 349 11.08 4.46 18.13
N THR A 350 11.72 3.50 17.47
CA THR A 350 12.61 2.52 18.12
C THR A 350 13.85 3.18 18.70
N ALA A 351 14.49 4.10 17.96
CA ALA A 351 15.63 4.87 18.46
C ALA A 351 15.28 5.69 19.71
N ARG A 352 14.08 6.30 19.73
CA ARG A 352 13.55 7.02 20.90
C ARG A 352 13.29 6.10 22.09
N LEU A 353 12.75 4.92 21.87
CA LEU A 353 12.48 3.93 22.93
C LEU A 353 13.77 3.36 23.53
N MET A 354 14.80 3.09 22.72
CA MET A 354 16.10 2.59 23.18
C MET A 354 16.76 3.58 24.17
N MET A 355 16.62 4.89 23.93
CA MET A 355 17.15 5.94 24.79
C MET A 355 16.15 6.42 25.86
N ASN A 356 15.02 5.73 26.06
CA ASN A 356 13.98 6.19 26.98
C ASN A 356 14.37 6.04 28.46
N SER A 357 15.27 5.10 28.76
CA SER A 357 15.78 4.81 30.11
C SER A 357 16.95 5.70 30.55
N GLU A 358 17.49 6.51 29.63
CA GLU A 358 18.59 7.43 29.91
C GLU A 358 18.05 8.84 30.16
N PHE A 359 18.45 9.45 31.28
CA PHE A 359 18.05 10.79 31.67
C PHE A 359 19.25 11.72 31.65
N ILE A 360 19.46 12.39 30.51
CA ILE A 360 20.54 13.36 30.33
C ILE A 360 19.91 14.74 30.17
N VAL A 361 20.11 15.60 31.17
CA VAL A 361 19.51 16.93 31.25
C VAL A 361 20.63 17.98 31.24
N PRO A 362 20.71 18.85 30.22
CA PRO A 362 21.68 19.94 30.19
C PRO A 362 21.25 21.08 31.13
N MET A 363 22.21 21.76 31.74
CA MET A 363 21.93 22.90 32.62
C MET A 363 21.70 24.18 31.81
N THR A 364 20.47 24.38 31.33
CA THR A 364 20.02 25.58 30.60
C THR A 364 19.07 26.43 31.46
N GLU A 365 18.84 27.70 31.09
CA GLU A 365 17.83 28.54 31.76
C GLU A 365 16.43 27.93 31.67
N GLU A 366 16.10 27.29 30.54
CA GLU A 366 14.87 26.53 30.35
C GLU A 366 14.74 25.34 31.31
N THR A 367 15.86 24.70 31.70
CA THR A 367 15.83 23.61 32.68
C THR A 367 15.55 24.15 34.07
N LYS A 368 16.12 25.31 34.42
CA LYS A 368 15.92 25.95 35.73
C LYS A 368 14.48 26.39 35.96
N SER A 369 13.73 26.68 34.90
CA SER A 369 12.32 27.04 35.01
C SER A 369 11.39 25.83 35.24
N ILE A 370 11.89 24.60 35.13
CA ILE A 370 11.10 23.38 35.35
C ILE A 370 10.89 23.17 36.86
N THR A 371 9.63 23.21 37.28
CA THR A 371 9.20 22.94 38.66
C THR A 371 8.30 21.71 38.73
N LEU A 372 8.25 21.04 39.89
CA LEU A 372 7.40 19.86 40.11
C LEU A 372 5.89 20.18 40.06
N PHE A 373 5.54 21.42 40.41
CA PHE A 373 4.17 21.92 40.41
C PHE A 373 4.10 23.17 39.53
N PRO A 374 3.24 23.19 38.50
CA PRO A 374 3.05 24.37 37.67
C PRO A 374 2.31 25.50 38.41
N ASP A 375 1.38 25.14 39.32
CA ASP A 375 0.54 26.09 40.05
C ASP A 375 0.83 26.10 41.56
N GLU A 376 0.59 27.25 42.20
CA GLU A 376 0.68 27.40 43.67
C GLU A 376 -0.27 26.46 44.45
N ASN A 377 -1.30 25.94 43.77
CA ASN A 377 -2.26 24.98 44.30
C ASN A 377 -1.68 23.57 44.54
N LYS A 378 -0.39 23.34 44.28
CA LYS A 378 0.31 22.05 44.47
C LYS A 378 -0.36 20.87 43.75
N LYS A 379 -1.03 21.14 42.62
CA LYS A 379 -1.57 20.11 41.74
C LYS A 379 -0.51 19.75 40.71
N HIS A 380 -0.35 18.46 40.43
CA HIS A 380 0.53 18.02 39.35
C HIS A 380 -0.08 18.43 38.01
N GLY A 381 0.78 18.89 37.10
CA GLY A 381 0.40 19.12 35.71
C GLY A 381 0.12 17.81 34.97
N LEU A 382 -0.45 17.94 33.77
CA LEU A 382 -0.76 16.79 32.92
C LEU A 382 0.52 16.13 32.38
N PRO A 383 0.58 14.79 32.30
CA PRO A 383 1.77 14.07 31.85
C PRO A 383 2.06 14.34 30.37
N GLY A 384 3.33 14.61 30.05
CA GLY A 384 3.76 14.89 28.68
C GLY A 384 3.46 16.31 28.20
N ILE A 385 2.82 17.15 29.02
CA ILE A 385 2.59 18.56 28.75
C ILE A 385 3.60 19.37 29.55
N GLY A 386 4.37 20.21 28.85
CA GLY A 386 5.41 21.06 29.44
C GLY A 386 6.74 20.97 28.74
N LEU A 387 7.65 21.86 29.12
CA LEU A 387 9.03 21.88 28.62
C LEU A 387 9.78 20.65 29.16
N SER A 388 10.42 19.91 28.27
CA SER A 388 11.39 18.86 28.63
C SER A 388 12.69 19.17 27.90
N THR A 389 13.77 19.28 28.69
CA THR A 389 15.11 19.62 28.19
C THR A 389 16.02 18.39 28.04
N SER A 390 15.49 17.19 28.31
CA SER A 390 16.17 15.92 28.07
C SER A 390 16.73 15.83 26.66
N LEU A 391 17.99 15.40 26.52
CA LEU A 391 18.59 15.15 25.22
C LEU A 391 17.89 13.99 24.52
N ARG A 392 17.53 14.19 23.26
CA ARG A 392 16.84 13.20 22.42
C ARG A 392 17.45 13.13 21.02
N PRO A 393 17.40 11.96 20.35
CA PRO A 393 17.83 11.84 18.97
C PRO A 393 16.98 12.75 18.08
N ARG A 394 17.62 13.36 17.08
CA ARG A 394 16.95 14.19 16.07
C ARG A 394 16.32 13.31 15.00
N MET A 395 15.16 13.72 14.49
CA MET A 395 14.57 13.10 13.31
C MET A 395 15.42 13.42 12.09
N GLN A 396 15.81 12.39 11.34
CA GLN A 396 16.50 12.53 10.06
C GLN A 396 15.73 11.72 9.03
N PHE A 397 15.25 12.42 8.01
CA PHE A 397 14.50 11.84 6.90
C PHE A 397 15.21 12.13 5.59
N SER A 398 14.93 11.30 4.60
CA SER A 398 15.37 11.47 3.23
C SER A 398 14.18 11.31 2.31
N SER A 399 14.05 12.19 1.32
CA SER A 399 12.98 12.09 0.34
C SER A 399 13.19 10.87 -0.56
N PRO A 400 12.12 10.10 -0.86
CA PRO A 400 12.23 8.99 -1.79
C PRO A 400 12.50 9.53 -3.19
N SER A 401 13.68 9.23 -3.74
CA SER A 401 14.08 9.63 -5.10
C SER A 401 14.54 8.41 -5.90
N PHE A 402 13.71 8.01 -6.87
CA PHE A 402 14.00 6.86 -7.75
C PHE A 402 14.84 7.25 -8.96
N VAL A 403 14.88 8.54 -9.29
CA VAL A 403 15.70 9.10 -10.36
C VAL A 403 16.87 9.84 -9.72
N SER A 404 17.88 9.09 -9.28
CA SER A 404 19.13 9.62 -8.74
C SER A 404 20.32 8.95 -9.40
N ILE A 405 21.39 9.71 -9.63
CA ILE A 405 22.65 9.22 -10.22
C ILE A 405 23.55 8.63 -9.11
N ASN A 406 23.29 8.96 -7.83
CA ASN A 406 24.10 8.54 -6.68
C ASN A 406 23.30 7.68 -5.69
N ASN A 407 23.91 6.57 -5.27
CA ASN A 407 23.30 5.52 -4.42
C ASN A 407 23.43 5.79 -2.89
N GLU A 408 23.90 6.98 -2.50
CA GLU A 408 24.19 7.37 -1.11
C GLU A 408 22.92 7.79 -0.32
N GLY A 409 21.75 7.86 -0.98
CA GLY A 409 20.51 8.44 -0.43
C GLY A 409 19.73 7.57 0.57
N TYR A 410 20.19 6.36 0.90
CA TYR A 410 19.43 5.40 1.70
C TYR A 410 19.82 5.34 3.19
N GLN A 411 20.55 6.34 3.69
CA GLN A 411 21.01 6.34 5.08
C GLN A 411 19.86 6.58 6.08
N HIS A 412 18.82 7.30 5.67
CA HIS A 412 17.71 7.72 6.52
C HIS A 412 16.37 7.12 6.08
N SER A 413 15.39 7.18 6.99
CA SER A 413 14.02 6.73 6.73
C SER A 413 13.37 7.59 5.64
N PRO A 414 12.49 7.03 4.80
CA PRO A 414 11.72 7.83 3.84
C PRO A 414 10.82 8.82 4.57
N GLU A 415 10.82 10.07 4.07
CA GLU A 415 9.98 11.15 4.58
C GLU A 415 8.48 10.86 4.43
N PHE A 416 7.67 11.38 5.35
CA PHE A 416 6.20 11.32 5.33
C PHE A 416 5.63 12.60 5.96
N PRO A 417 4.50 13.15 5.47
CA PRO A 417 3.93 14.40 5.98
C PRO A 417 3.32 14.23 7.38
N LEU A 418 4.16 14.42 8.41
CA LEU A 418 3.79 14.21 9.81
C LEU A 418 2.68 15.17 10.30
N ASP A 419 2.61 16.40 9.78
CA ASP A 419 1.57 17.35 10.17
C ASP A 419 0.17 16.96 9.67
N ILE A 420 0.09 16.46 8.44
CA ILE A 420 -1.16 15.92 7.87
C ILE A 420 -1.57 14.68 8.67
N LEU A 421 -0.63 13.76 8.90
CA LEU A 421 -0.86 12.54 9.65
C LEU A 421 -1.32 12.82 11.09
N LYS A 422 -0.72 13.81 11.76
CA LYS A 422 -1.10 14.29 13.09
C LYS A 422 -2.54 14.78 13.11
N ALA A 423 -2.88 15.71 12.22
CA ALA A 423 -4.23 16.29 12.14
C ALA A 423 -5.30 15.21 11.86
N LYS A 424 -5.01 14.31 10.92
CA LYS A 424 -5.91 13.19 10.58
C LYS A 424 -6.06 12.20 11.73
N THR A 425 -4.97 11.85 12.43
CA THR A 425 -5.03 10.95 13.60
C THR A 425 -5.90 11.52 14.71
N ILE A 426 -5.76 12.82 15.01
CA ILE A 426 -6.59 13.51 16.02
C ILE A 426 -8.05 13.52 15.60
N GLN A 427 -8.34 13.86 14.34
CA GLN A 427 -9.69 13.87 13.80
C GLN A 427 -10.32 12.48 13.91
N MET A 428 -9.65 11.45 13.40
CA MET A 428 -10.14 10.08 13.38
C MET A 428 -10.34 9.50 14.78
N LEU A 429 -9.44 9.78 15.72
CA LEU A 429 -9.58 9.34 17.11
C LEU A 429 -10.77 10.05 17.79
N THR A 430 -10.95 11.34 17.52
CA THR A 430 -12.10 12.11 18.02
C THR A 430 -13.42 11.55 17.47
N GLU A 431 -13.47 11.23 16.18
CA GLU A 431 -14.63 10.60 15.54
C GLU A 431 -14.90 9.20 16.12
N ALA A 432 -13.86 8.38 16.27
CA ALA A 432 -13.97 7.01 16.80
C ALA A 432 -14.50 6.97 18.24
N VAL A 433 -14.07 7.88 19.12
CA VAL A 433 -14.58 7.96 20.50
C VAL A 433 -16.03 8.44 20.54
N LYS A 434 -16.38 9.44 19.71
CA LYS A 434 -17.75 9.93 19.59
C LYS A 434 -18.70 8.84 19.07
N GLU A 435 -18.36 8.18 17.98
CA GLU A 435 -19.15 7.11 17.37
C GLU A 435 -19.18 5.84 18.25
N GLY A 436 -18.07 5.54 18.93
CA GLY A 436 -17.97 4.42 19.86
C GLY A 436 -18.92 4.54 21.05
N SER A 437 -19.16 5.75 21.57
CA SER A 437 -20.16 6.00 22.61
C SER A 437 -21.60 5.71 22.13
N LEU A 438 -21.86 5.86 20.83
CA LEU A 438 -23.16 5.64 20.22
C LEU A 438 -23.50 4.16 19.99
N HIS A 439 -22.57 3.23 20.28
CA HIS A 439 -22.73 1.79 20.06
C HIS A 439 -23.20 1.47 18.63
N ALA A 440 -22.53 2.07 17.64
CA ALA A 440 -22.85 1.84 16.23
C ALA A 440 -22.80 0.35 15.88
N ARG A 441 -23.81 -0.12 15.13
CA ARG A 441 -23.93 -1.52 14.71
C ARG A 441 -22.77 -1.96 13.81
N ASP A 442 -22.30 -1.05 12.97
CA ASP A 442 -21.27 -1.29 11.96
C ASP A 442 -20.08 -0.34 12.19
N PRO A 443 -19.12 -0.73 13.05
CA PRO A 443 -17.91 0.08 13.25
C PRO A 443 -16.98 0.00 12.04
N VAL A 444 -16.13 1.01 11.87
CA VAL A 444 -15.09 1.03 10.82
C VAL A 444 -14.20 -0.21 10.91
N GLY A 445 -14.01 -0.89 9.78
CA GLY A 445 -13.26 -2.15 9.72
C GLY A 445 -14.04 -3.37 10.23
N GLY A 446 -15.32 -3.23 10.55
CA GLY A 446 -16.25 -4.32 10.92
C GLY A 446 -16.28 -4.67 12.40
N THR A 447 -15.19 -4.44 13.15
CA THR A 447 -15.14 -4.67 14.60
C THR A 447 -14.54 -3.48 15.34
N THR A 448 -14.86 -3.34 16.62
CA THR A 448 -14.24 -2.33 17.50
C THR A 448 -12.73 -2.52 17.64
N GLU A 449 -12.22 -3.74 17.43
CA GLU A 449 -10.79 -4.04 17.40
C GLU A 449 -10.12 -3.37 16.20
N PHE A 450 -10.64 -3.59 14.99
CA PHE A 450 -10.10 -2.99 13.76
C PHE A 450 -10.30 -1.47 13.67
N LEU A 451 -11.26 -0.92 14.42
CA LEU A 451 -11.41 0.52 14.61
C LEU A 451 -10.27 1.07 15.48
N PHE A 452 -10.13 0.60 16.72
CA PHE A 452 -9.27 1.25 17.72
C PHE A 452 -7.80 0.81 17.68
N VAL A 453 -7.50 -0.47 17.45
CA VAL A 453 -6.11 -0.98 17.55
C VAL A 453 -5.16 -0.26 16.59
N PRO A 454 -5.45 -0.14 15.28
CA PRO A 454 -4.54 0.54 14.34
C PRO A 454 -4.40 2.03 14.66
N LEU A 455 -5.50 2.69 15.05
CA LEU A 455 -5.51 4.11 15.41
C LEU A 455 -4.69 4.40 16.67
N ILE A 456 -4.86 3.62 17.74
CA ILE A 456 -4.10 3.79 18.99
C ILE A 456 -2.62 3.48 18.76
N LYS A 457 -2.30 2.45 17.96
CA LYS A 457 -0.91 2.12 17.63
C LYS A 457 -0.22 3.25 16.87
N LEU A 458 -0.91 3.87 15.90
CA LEU A 458 -0.42 5.04 15.18
C LEU A 458 -0.24 6.24 16.11
N PHE A 459 -1.25 6.55 16.94
CA PHE A 459 -1.18 7.62 17.93
C PHE A 459 0.00 7.43 18.89
N TYR A 460 0.14 6.23 19.46
CA TYR A 460 1.24 5.86 20.35
C TYR A 460 2.61 6.05 19.70
N THR A 461 2.74 5.63 18.44
CA THR A 461 3.98 5.81 17.67
C THR A 461 4.30 7.29 17.52
N LEU A 462 3.36 8.12 17.07
CA LEU A 462 3.55 9.57 16.92
C LEU A 462 3.83 10.27 18.27
N LEU A 463 3.28 9.75 19.36
CA LEU A 463 3.52 10.24 20.72
C LEU A 463 4.96 9.98 21.19
N ILE A 464 5.51 8.79 20.94
CA ILE A 464 6.93 8.48 21.21
C ILE A 464 7.85 9.41 20.43
N MET A 465 7.50 9.66 19.17
CA MET A 465 8.27 10.53 18.29
C MET A 465 8.29 11.99 18.79
N GLY A 466 7.31 12.40 19.59
CA GLY A 466 7.19 13.76 20.14
C GLY A 466 6.63 14.76 19.13
N ILE A 467 5.70 14.32 18.27
CA ILE A 467 5.10 15.14 17.20
C ILE A 467 3.91 15.99 17.69
N PHE A 468 3.26 15.57 18.78
CA PHE A 468 2.11 16.27 19.33
C PHE A 468 2.52 17.47 20.19
N HIS A 469 1.82 18.59 20.00
CA HIS A 469 1.97 19.77 20.83
C HIS A 469 1.13 19.68 22.11
N ASN A 470 1.34 20.61 23.04
CA ASN A 470 0.63 20.64 24.33
C ASN A 470 -0.90 20.66 24.17
N GLU A 471 -1.42 21.45 23.24
CA GLU A 471 -2.87 21.52 22.96
C GLU A 471 -3.41 20.22 22.38
N ASP A 472 -2.66 19.58 21.47
CA ASP A 472 -3.01 18.30 20.87
C ASP A 472 -3.10 17.21 21.95
N LEU A 473 -2.10 17.14 22.83
CA LEU A 473 -2.06 16.18 23.94
C LEU A 473 -3.18 16.44 24.93
N LYS A 474 -3.47 17.69 25.26
CA LYS A 474 -4.57 18.06 26.16
C LYS A 474 -5.91 17.57 25.61
N HIS A 475 -6.16 17.78 24.31
CA HIS A 475 -7.36 17.29 23.64
C HIS A 475 -7.47 15.77 23.66
N ILE A 476 -6.38 15.04 23.36
CA ILE A 476 -6.39 13.58 23.33
C ILE A 476 -6.53 12.97 24.72
N LEU A 477 -5.85 13.53 25.73
CA LEU A 477 -6.00 13.10 27.11
C LEU A 477 -7.45 13.27 27.60
N GLN A 478 -8.13 14.34 27.21
CA GLN A 478 -9.55 14.54 27.48
C GLN A 478 -10.46 13.50 26.80
N LEU A 479 -10.07 12.98 25.63
CA LEU A 479 -10.78 11.87 24.97
C LEU A 479 -10.60 10.54 25.70
N ILE A 480 -9.42 10.32 26.32
CA ILE A 480 -9.13 9.10 27.08
C ILE A 480 -9.95 9.07 28.37
N GLU A 481 -9.84 10.13 29.18
CA GLU A 481 -10.57 10.23 30.45
C GLU A 481 -10.90 11.70 30.78
N PRO A 482 -12.13 12.17 30.46
CA PRO A 482 -12.50 13.57 30.63
C PRO A 482 -12.60 13.99 32.10
N SER A 483 -12.75 13.05 33.03
CA SER A 483 -12.84 13.35 34.47
C SER A 483 -11.47 13.73 35.08
N VAL A 484 -10.37 13.17 34.55
CA VAL A 484 -9.01 13.34 35.06
C VAL A 484 -8.29 14.50 34.36
N PHE A 485 -8.53 14.65 33.05
CA PHE A 485 -7.78 15.57 32.19
C PHE A 485 -8.51 16.88 31.87
N LYS A 486 -9.66 17.14 32.50
CA LYS A 486 -10.21 18.48 32.58
C LYS A 486 -9.48 19.25 33.67
N GLU A 487 -8.63 20.19 33.27
CA GLU A 487 -8.29 21.29 34.16
C GLU A 487 -9.59 21.95 34.58
N ALA A 488 -9.75 22.15 35.89
CA ALA A 488 -10.78 23.03 36.41
C ALA A 488 -10.46 24.42 35.84
N ALA A 489 -11.11 24.78 34.73
CA ALA A 489 -11.19 26.17 34.31
C ALA A 489 -11.58 26.97 35.56
N GLY A 490 -10.82 28.01 35.86
CA GLY A 490 -11.21 28.98 36.87
C GLY A 490 -12.65 29.45 36.61
N PRO A 491 -13.38 29.90 37.64
CA PRO A 491 -14.77 30.29 37.52
C PRO A 491 -14.93 31.64 36.79
N GLU A 492 -14.40 31.79 35.59
CA GLU A 492 -14.59 32.97 34.73
C GLU A 492 -14.46 32.51 33.26
N GLU A 493 -15.47 31.80 32.74
CA GLU A 493 -15.84 31.71 31.31
C GLU A 493 -17.10 30.82 31.16
N GLU A 494 -18.13 31.09 31.96
CA GLU A 494 -19.52 30.80 31.56
C GLU A 494 -20.15 32.11 31.13
N GLY A 495 -19.80 32.57 29.94
CA GLY A 495 -20.35 33.77 29.34
C GLY A 495 -19.90 33.89 27.90
N GLU A 496 -20.82 33.59 26.99
CA GLU A 496 -20.85 33.90 25.54
C GLU A 496 -21.06 32.65 24.66
N SER A 497 -22.32 32.24 24.60
CA SER A 497 -22.87 31.63 23.39
C SER A 497 -22.84 32.67 22.26
N PRO A 498 -22.33 32.36 21.05
CA PRO A 498 -22.51 33.26 19.93
C PRO A 498 -23.97 33.21 19.49
N GLU A 499 -24.61 34.38 19.52
CA GLU A 499 -25.94 34.66 19.04
C GLU A 499 -26.11 34.15 17.60
N LYS A 500 -27.09 33.28 17.37
CA LYS A 500 -27.66 33.05 16.04
C LYS A 500 -28.96 33.84 15.95
N GLU A 501 -29.02 34.71 14.96
CA GLU A 501 -30.16 35.55 14.60
C GLU A 501 -31.46 34.73 14.38
N PRO A 502 -32.64 35.31 14.69
CA PRO A 502 -33.91 34.64 14.53
C PRO A 502 -34.51 34.92 13.14
N CYS A 503 -35.00 33.88 12.47
CA CYS A 503 -36.08 34.05 11.50
C CYS A 503 -37.25 33.16 11.94
N ALA A 504 -38.28 33.82 12.46
CA ALA A 504 -39.60 33.25 12.63
C ALA A 504 -40.34 33.34 11.28
N GLU A 505 -41.04 32.27 10.90
CA GLU A 505 -42.47 32.39 10.56
C GLU A 505 -43.17 31.02 10.69
N ASP A 506 -44.42 31.13 11.11
CA ASP A 506 -45.25 30.13 11.76
C ASP A 506 -45.79 29.01 10.85
N SER A 507 -45.96 27.81 11.42
CA SER A 507 -47.22 27.06 11.23
C SER A 507 -47.50 26.15 12.44
N LYS A 508 -48.71 26.32 12.98
CA LYS A 508 -49.24 25.75 14.23
C LYS A 508 -49.83 24.35 14.04
N LEU A 509 -49.58 23.49 15.06
CA LEU A 509 -50.51 22.56 15.76
C LEU A 509 -51.15 21.40 14.93
N GLU A 510 -51.34 20.14 15.37
CA GLU A 510 -51.45 19.46 16.67
C GLU A 510 -51.00 17.98 16.53
N GLY A 511 -50.66 17.31 17.65
CA GLY A 511 -50.62 15.85 17.70
C GLY A 511 -49.85 15.28 18.88
N ALA A 512 -50.58 14.90 19.94
CA ALA A 512 -50.09 14.42 21.23
C ALA A 512 -49.27 13.12 21.19
N ALA A 513 -48.19 13.09 21.98
CA ALA A 513 -47.80 11.97 22.85
C ALA A 513 -46.65 12.43 23.76
N GLU A 514 -47.00 12.75 25.01
CA GLU A 514 -46.04 12.79 26.11
C GLU A 514 -45.58 11.35 26.38
N GLU A 515 -44.30 11.05 26.15
CA GLU A 515 -43.58 10.12 27.03
C GLU A 515 -42.23 10.72 27.39
N GLU A 516 -42.03 10.80 28.71
CA GLU A 516 -40.81 11.20 29.37
C GLU A 516 -39.61 10.42 28.83
N ASN A 517 -38.59 11.13 28.34
CA ASN A 517 -37.25 10.69 28.66
C ASN A 517 -36.38 11.91 28.96
N LYS A 518 -36.02 12.02 30.23
CA LYS A 518 -35.05 12.97 30.78
C LYS A 518 -33.79 12.92 29.91
N GLY A 519 -33.66 13.89 29.02
CA GLY A 519 -32.43 14.22 28.31
C GLY A 519 -31.41 14.80 29.28
N GLY A 520 -30.96 13.97 30.22
CA GLY A 520 -29.74 14.24 30.96
C GLY A 520 -28.63 14.39 29.92
N LYS A 521 -27.99 15.55 29.92
CA LYS A 521 -26.75 15.88 29.20
C LYS A 521 -25.79 14.70 29.43
N ARG A 522 -25.78 13.71 28.52
CA ARG A 522 -24.90 12.53 28.65
C ARG A 522 -23.48 13.09 28.75
N SER A 523 -22.86 12.94 29.91
CA SER A 523 -21.46 13.24 30.11
C SER A 523 -20.69 12.57 28.99
N LYS A 524 -19.82 13.31 28.29
CA LYS A 524 -18.95 12.74 27.25
C LYS A 524 -18.25 11.51 27.87
N GLU A 525 -18.63 10.30 27.47
CA GLU A 525 -18.00 9.07 27.96
C GLU A 525 -16.58 9.04 27.42
N GLY A 526 -15.61 8.83 28.31
CA GLY A 526 -14.20 8.67 27.92
C GLY A 526 -13.94 7.30 27.31
N LEU A 527 -12.85 7.16 26.56
CA LEU A 527 -12.44 5.88 25.96
C LEU A 527 -12.33 4.75 27.01
N LEU A 528 -11.84 5.06 28.21
CA LEU A 528 -11.70 4.07 29.30
C LEU A 528 -13.03 3.62 29.92
N GLN A 529 -14.08 4.41 29.76
CA GLN A 529 -15.43 4.10 30.28
C GLN A 529 -16.20 3.17 29.33
N MET A 530 -15.72 3.02 28.09
CA MET A 530 -16.30 2.14 27.08
C MET A 530 -15.96 0.67 27.32
N LYS A 531 -16.80 -0.23 26.82
CA LYS A 531 -16.53 -1.68 26.81
C LYS A 531 -15.55 -2.02 25.68
N LEU A 532 -14.25 -2.02 25.98
CA LEU A 532 -13.19 -2.29 25.01
C LEU A 532 -12.79 -3.79 24.96
N PRO A 533 -12.50 -4.35 23.77
CA PRO A 533 -11.87 -5.67 23.61
C PRO A 533 -10.45 -5.73 24.19
N GLU A 534 -9.96 -6.95 24.46
CA GLU A 534 -8.63 -7.19 25.04
C GLU A 534 -7.46 -6.62 24.21
N PRO A 535 -7.41 -6.75 22.86
CA PRO A 535 -6.35 -6.14 22.06
C PRO A 535 -6.26 -4.62 22.21
N VAL A 536 -7.42 -3.96 22.37
CA VAL A 536 -7.48 -2.50 22.58
C VAL A 536 -6.93 -2.14 23.96
N LYS A 537 -7.27 -2.93 25.00
CA LYS A 537 -6.75 -2.73 26.35
C LYS A 537 -5.22 -2.84 26.39
N LEU A 538 -4.64 -3.79 25.65
CA LEU A 538 -3.18 -3.91 25.55
C LEU A 538 -2.54 -2.63 24.98
N GLN A 539 -3.10 -2.09 23.88
CA GLN A 539 -2.60 -0.83 23.32
C GLN A 539 -2.76 0.34 24.28
N MET A 540 -3.87 0.39 25.04
CA MET A 540 -4.06 1.39 26.09
C MET A 540 -3.05 1.26 27.23
N CYS A 541 -2.67 0.05 27.63
CA CYS A 541 -1.63 -0.16 28.64
C CYS A 541 -0.27 0.41 28.19
N LEU A 542 0.12 0.15 26.94
CA LEU A 542 1.38 0.70 26.37
C LEU A 542 1.36 2.23 26.35
N LEU A 543 0.21 2.81 25.98
CA LEU A 543 0.02 4.25 25.97
C LEU A 543 0.16 4.86 27.37
N LEU A 544 -0.55 4.30 28.36
CA LEU A 544 -0.51 4.78 29.74
C LEU A 544 0.88 4.59 30.36
N GLN A 545 1.57 3.49 30.04
CA GLN A 545 2.95 3.27 30.46
C GLN A 545 3.87 4.39 29.99
N TYR A 546 3.75 4.80 28.73
CA TYR A 546 4.55 5.91 28.21
C TYR A 546 4.22 7.24 28.90
N LEU A 547 2.94 7.50 29.20
CA LEU A 547 2.55 8.70 29.97
C LEU A 547 3.13 8.67 31.40
N CYS A 548 3.20 7.51 32.03
CA CYS A 548 3.89 7.36 33.31
C CYS A 548 5.40 7.65 33.19
N ASP A 549 6.06 7.16 32.14
CA ASP A 549 7.47 7.45 31.88
C ASP A 549 7.71 8.95 31.68
N CYS A 550 6.81 9.65 31.00
CA CYS A 550 6.85 11.11 30.88
C CYS A 550 6.77 11.81 32.24
N GLN A 551 5.93 11.33 33.15
CA GLN A 551 5.83 11.89 34.50
C GLN A 551 7.10 11.63 35.32
N VAL A 552 7.69 10.44 35.24
CA VAL A 552 8.96 10.11 35.90
C VAL A 552 10.07 11.03 35.39
N ARG A 553 10.15 11.25 34.08
CA ARG A 553 11.11 12.17 33.47
C ARG A 553 10.98 13.60 33.99
N HIS A 554 9.75 14.13 34.00
CA HIS A 554 9.49 15.46 34.51
C HIS A 554 9.93 15.61 35.99
N ARG A 555 9.70 14.58 36.81
CA ARG A 555 10.17 14.58 38.21
C ARG A 555 11.70 14.63 38.30
N ILE A 556 12.40 13.88 37.45
CA ILE A 556 13.87 13.89 37.41
C ILE A 556 14.38 15.27 36.98
N GLU A 557 13.81 15.85 35.92
CA GLU A 557 14.17 17.20 35.45
C GLU A 557 13.95 18.25 36.55
N ALA A 558 12.82 18.20 37.25
CA ALA A 558 12.55 19.11 38.37
C ALA A 558 13.52 18.93 39.55
N ILE A 559 13.93 17.68 39.85
CA ILE A 559 14.93 17.42 40.90
C ILE A 559 16.30 17.98 40.49
N VAL A 560 16.70 17.82 39.23
CA VAL A 560 17.95 18.36 38.69
C VAL A 560 17.95 19.89 38.74
N ALA A 561 16.85 20.52 38.30
CA ALA A 561 16.67 21.97 38.37
C ALA A 561 16.78 22.50 39.80
N PHE A 562 16.10 21.87 40.76
CA PHE A 562 16.18 22.23 42.17
C PHE A 562 17.60 22.05 42.73
N SER A 563 18.28 20.98 42.35
CA SER A 563 19.61 20.64 42.87
C SER A 563 20.64 21.69 42.46
N ASP A 564 20.56 22.24 41.25
CA ASP A 564 21.47 23.30 40.79
C ASP A 564 21.36 24.58 41.63
N ASP A 565 20.15 25.09 41.81
CA ASP A 565 19.89 26.27 42.62
C ASP A 565 20.27 26.06 44.10
N PHE A 566 20.05 24.84 44.62
CA PHE A 566 20.41 24.48 45.98
C PHE A 566 21.93 24.42 46.16
N VAL A 567 22.64 23.76 45.24
CA VAL A 567 24.10 23.64 45.28
C VAL A 567 24.76 25.01 45.13
N ALA A 568 24.24 25.89 44.26
CA ALA A 568 24.73 27.26 44.14
C ALA A 568 24.64 28.02 45.48
N LYS A 569 23.48 27.97 46.15
CA LYS A 569 23.30 28.58 47.49
C LYS A 569 24.20 27.95 48.55
N LEU A 570 24.41 26.63 48.48
CA LEU A 570 25.29 25.91 49.40
C LEU A 570 26.75 26.31 49.23
N GLN A 571 27.22 26.48 47.99
CA GLN A 571 28.57 26.96 47.67
C GLN A 571 28.79 28.39 48.19
N ASP A 572 27.81 29.28 48.01
CA ASP A 572 27.87 30.63 48.56
C ASP A 572 27.93 30.62 50.10
N ASN A 573 27.16 29.74 50.74
CA ASN A 573 27.20 29.55 52.19
C ASN A 573 28.55 29.00 52.67
N GLN A 574 29.10 27.99 51.98
CA GLN A 574 30.41 27.43 52.28
C GLN A 574 31.51 28.48 52.16
N ARG A 575 31.45 29.32 51.11
CA ARG A 575 32.36 30.46 50.91
C ARG A 575 32.23 31.50 52.03
N PHE A 576 31.02 31.82 52.45
CA PHE A 576 30.77 32.73 53.57
C PHE A 576 31.40 32.20 54.87
N ARG A 577 31.16 30.93 55.20
CA ARG A 577 31.71 30.26 56.40
C ARG A 577 33.24 30.15 56.35
N TYR A 578 33.82 29.92 55.17
CA TYR A 578 35.26 29.94 54.96
C TYR A 578 35.87 31.32 55.26
N ASN A 579 35.24 32.38 54.74
CA ASN A 579 35.69 33.75 54.98
C ASN A 579 35.58 34.15 56.47
N GLU A 580 34.52 33.75 57.16
CA GLU A 580 34.35 33.96 58.61
C GLU A 580 35.51 33.31 59.40
N VAL A 581 35.90 32.09 59.03
CA VAL A 581 37.05 31.39 59.64
C VAL A 581 38.37 32.10 59.36
N MET A 582 38.57 32.61 58.14
CA MET A 582 39.79 33.32 57.74
C MET A 582 39.93 34.70 58.38
N GLN A 583 38.82 35.39 58.65
CA GLN A 583 38.80 36.74 59.24
C GLN A 583 38.79 36.74 60.78
N ALA A 584 38.54 35.61 61.42
CA ALA A 584 38.45 35.52 62.88
C ALA A 584 39.84 35.58 63.55
N LEU A 585 40.14 36.72 64.20
CA LEU A 585 41.41 36.99 64.89
C LEU A 585 41.60 36.22 66.21
N ASN A 586 40.52 35.82 66.90
CA ASN A 586 40.56 35.22 68.24
C ASN A 586 39.85 33.84 68.29
N MET A 587 40.41 32.82 67.61
CA MET A 587 39.92 31.44 67.71
C MET A 587 40.90 30.51 68.45
N SER A 588 40.37 29.56 69.23
CA SER A 588 41.19 28.52 69.86
C SER A 588 41.59 27.45 68.84
N ALA A 589 42.76 26.82 69.04
CA ALA A 589 43.29 25.80 68.12
C ALA A 589 42.32 24.62 67.91
N ALA A 590 41.60 24.20 68.96
CA ALA A 590 40.60 23.14 68.88
C ALA A 590 39.39 23.54 68.00
N LEU A 591 38.93 24.78 68.11
CA LEU A 591 37.83 25.30 67.31
C LEU A 591 38.23 25.48 65.84
N THR A 592 39.46 25.94 65.59
CA THR A 592 40.03 26.06 64.24
C THR A 592 40.17 24.69 63.59
N ALA A 593 40.69 23.67 64.28
CA ALA A 593 40.81 22.32 63.76
C ALA A 593 39.43 21.71 63.39
N ARG A 594 38.41 21.97 64.22
CA ARG A 594 37.03 21.52 63.96
C ARG A 594 36.40 22.23 62.75
N LYS A 595 36.47 23.55 62.68
CA LYS A 595 35.89 24.34 61.57
C LYS A 595 36.59 24.09 60.23
N THR A 596 37.91 23.86 60.24
CA THR A 596 38.69 23.63 59.00
C THR A 596 38.68 22.17 58.53
N LYS A 597 38.04 21.24 59.25
CA LYS A 597 37.89 19.85 58.80
C LYS A 597 37.03 19.75 57.53
N GLU A 598 35.94 20.51 57.49
CA GLU A 598 35.02 20.58 56.34
C GLU A 598 35.76 20.98 55.06
N PHE A 599 36.55 22.06 55.09
CA PHE A 599 37.29 22.56 53.92
C PHE A 599 38.47 21.68 53.48
N ARG A 600 38.84 20.68 54.29
CA ARG A 600 39.95 19.76 54.00
C ARG A 600 39.47 18.37 53.59
N SER A 601 38.19 18.08 53.73
CA SER A 601 37.60 16.79 53.35
C SER A 601 37.37 16.74 51.83
N PRO A 602 37.39 15.58 51.16
CA PRO A 602 37.03 15.46 49.75
C PRO A 602 35.57 15.89 49.50
N PRO A 603 35.20 16.42 48.31
CA PRO A 603 33.84 16.91 48.04
C PRO A 603 32.73 15.89 48.34
N GLN A 604 32.98 14.60 48.07
CA GLN A 604 32.02 13.52 48.34
C GLN A 604 31.75 13.29 49.83
N GLU A 605 32.70 13.64 50.71
CA GLU A 605 32.52 13.59 52.16
C GLU A 605 32.02 14.93 52.74
N GLN A 606 32.10 16.01 51.97
CA GLN A 606 31.62 17.34 52.37
C GLN A 606 30.10 17.49 52.19
N VAL A 607 29.57 16.94 51.09
CA VAL A 607 28.13 16.86 50.79
C VAL A 607 27.51 15.77 51.66
#